data_AF-A0A523MT93-F1
#
_entry.id   AF-A0A523MT93-F1
#
_cell.length_a   1.000
_cell.length_b   1.000
_cell.length_c   1.000
_cell.angle_alpha   90.00
_cell.angle_beta   90.00
_cell.angle_gamma   90.00
#
_symmetry.space_group_name_H-M   'P 1'
#
loop_
_entity.id
_entity.type
_entity.pdbx_description
1 polymer ?
#
loop_
_entity_poly.entity_id
_entity_poly.type
_entity_poly.pdbx_seq_one_letter_code
_entity_poly.pdbx_strand_id
1 'polypeptide(L)'
;MGHKSIKGLEVVYSHTARGLGFQVVGKSLLSGSGIQKTNRVRLHNAAPVKKAFLIWSGETKQENKAREEIILITDGNQEHSIKAQRIWKQNSTGILYTALAEVTRYVTGGGVYGVKNLFSEEMNPGGRDPYTVAGWALVVVTEDPGSREKNSVTLLAGLQVLKPGETYDLSLTPHAPPGSPEPRAIGIIGGHGRAGNGSANLLNNKALSGEEDWDGSAGKFWDIDKFVVNRDNNNDRDEGLTLTIDPLLQWLYPVGVVVTFKSHE
;
A
#
# COMPACT_ATOMS: atom_id res chain seq x y z
N MET A 1 -25.13 7.08 7.02
CA MET A 1 -23.82 6.51 6.61
C MET A 1 -23.34 5.62 7.74
N GLY A 2 -22.85 4.42 7.44
CA GLY A 2 -22.31 3.51 8.45
C GLY A 2 -20.82 3.80 8.67
N HIS A 3 -20.43 4.00 9.93
CA HIS A 3 -19.03 4.17 10.33
C HIS A 3 -18.48 2.83 10.83
N LYS A 4 -17.30 2.42 10.33
CA LYS A 4 -16.72 1.09 10.59
C LYS A 4 -15.23 1.19 10.88
N SER A 5 -14.70 0.21 11.60
CA SER A 5 -13.25 0.07 11.79
C SER A 5 -12.62 -0.83 10.73
N ILE A 6 -11.43 -0.47 10.27
CA ILE A 6 -10.54 -1.34 9.49
C ILE A 6 -9.97 -2.39 10.44
N LYS A 7 -10.18 -3.66 10.12
CA LYS A 7 -9.73 -4.84 10.89
C LYS A 7 -8.86 -5.79 10.07
N GLY A 8 -8.76 -5.58 8.75
CA GLY A 8 -8.06 -6.48 7.84
C GLY A 8 -6.55 -6.24 7.71
N LEU A 9 -6.00 -5.23 8.38
CA LEU A 9 -4.58 -4.87 8.34
C LEU A 9 -3.87 -5.23 9.64
N GLU A 10 -2.68 -5.82 9.54
CA GLU A 10 -1.83 -6.17 10.68
C GLU A 10 -0.43 -5.56 10.52
N VAL A 11 0.24 -5.28 11.64
CA VAL A 11 1.62 -4.79 11.64
C VAL A 11 2.55 -5.89 11.17
N VAL A 12 3.20 -5.71 10.03
CA VAL A 12 4.19 -6.65 9.48
C VAL A 12 5.62 -6.17 9.66
N TYR A 13 5.82 -4.88 9.95
CA TYR A 13 7.11 -4.30 10.27
C TYR A 13 6.93 -3.04 11.11
N SER A 14 7.76 -2.89 12.14
CA SER A 14 7.91 -1.64 12.87
C SER A 14 9.35 -1.51 13.35
N HIS A 15 9.97 -0.36 13.09
CA HIS A 15 11.34 -0.09 13.52
C HIS A 15 11.54 1.38 13.82
N THR A 16 12.43 1.68 14.77
CA THR A 16 12.80 3.04 15.16
C THR A 16 14.31 3.20 15.04
N ALA A 17 14.76 4.17 14.27
CA ALA A 17 16.18 4.51 14.10
C ALA A 17 16.31 5.96 13.59
N ARG A 18 17.54 6.47 13.54
CA ARG A 18 17.81 7.82 13.01
C ARG A 18 17.62 7.83 11.50
N GLY A 19 16.97 8.88 11.00
CA GLY A 19 16.75 9.07 9.57
C GLY A 19 15.90 8.00 8.89
N LEU A 20 15.07 7.25 9.64
CA LEU A 20 14.13 6.33 8.99
C LEU A 20 13.07 7.10 8.19
N GLY A 21 12.80 6.57 7.00
CA GLY A 21 11.70 6.98 6.14
C GLY A 21 11.28 5.81 5.24
N PHE A 22 10.32 6.05 4.36
CA PHE A 22 9.91 5.05 3.39
C PHE A 22 9.75 5.63 1.99
N GLN A 23 9.81 4.74 1.00
CA GLN A 23 9.34 4.96 -0.36
C GLN A 23 8.41 3.82 -0.75
N VAL A 24 7.45 4.13 -1.61
CA VAL A 24 6.59 3.13 -2.23
C VAL A 24 6.58 3.38 -3.73
N VAL A 25 6.84 2.35 -4.51
CA VAL A 25 6.68 2.40 -5.98
C VAL A 25 5.89 1.18 -6.39
N GLY A 26 5.22 1.23 -7.54
CA GLY A 26 4.43 0.09 -8.00
C GLY A 26 3.57 0.48 -9.16
N LYS A 27 2.81 -0.48 -9.68
CA LYS A 27 1.97 -0.25 -10.85
C LYS A 27 0.88 -1.31 -11.00
N SER A 28 -0.22 -0.93 -11.64
CA SER A 28 -1.17 -1.88 -12.22
C SER A 28 -0.53 -2.63 -13.39
N LEU A 29 -0.80 -3.93 -13.49
CA LEU A 29 -0.53 -4.72 -14.68
C LEU A 29 -1.71 -4.69 -15.65
N LEU A 30 -2.83 -4.06 -15.30
CA LEU A 30 -3.95 -3.90 -16.23
C LEU A 30 -3.60 -2.87 -17.32
N SER A 31 -3.71 -3.28 -18.58
CA SER A 31 -3.40 -2.45 -19.74
C SER A 31 -4.41 -2.72 -20.84
N GLY A 32 -5.32 -1.75 -21.08
CA GLY A 32 -6.45 -1.96 -21.99
C GLY A 32 -7.32 -3.12 -21.50
N SER A 33 -7.52 -4.13 -22.35
CA SER A 33 -8.35 -5.30 -22.05
C SER A 33 -7.55 -6.52 -21.56
N GLY A 34 -6.31 -6.35 -21.10
CA GLY A 34 -5.45 -7.48 -20.73
C GLY A 34 -4.56 -7.21 -19.51
N ILE A 35 -4.01 -8.30 -18.97
CA ILE A 35 -2.95 -8.25 -17.96
C ILE A 35 -1.58 -8.28 -18.67
N GLN A 36 -0.76 -7.27 -18.41
CA GLN A 36 0.65 -7.25 -18.80
C GLN A 36 1.39 -8.39 -18.10
N LYS A 37 2.20 -9.16 -18.84
CA LYS A 37 3.03 -10.22 -18.24
C LYS A 37 4.16 -9.67 -17.38
N THR A 38 4.53 -8.41 -17.57
CA THR A 38 5.67 -7.77 -16.93
C THR A 38 5.42 -6.27 -16.83
N ASN A 39 5.80 -5.69 -15.70
CA ASN A 39 5.77 -4.25 -15.49
C ASN A 39 7.00 -3.81 -14.67
N ARG A 40 7.46 -2.57 -14.88
CA ARG A 40 8.64 -2.01 -14.22
C ARG A 40 8.41 -0.55 -13.84
N VAL A 41 9.01 -0.14 -12.72
CA VAL A 41 9.01 1.22 -12.19
C VAL A 41 10.41 1.57 -11.70
N ARG A 42 10.78 2.85 -11.79
CA ARG A 42 12.06 3.34 -11.28
C ARG A 42 11.91 3.73 -9.81
N LEU A 43 12.77 3.21 -8.96
CA LEU A 43 13.01 3.70 -7.61
C LEU A 43 14.14 4.73 -7.68
N HIS A 44 13.84 5.98 -7.34
CA HIS A 44 14.76 7.10 -7.58
C HIS A 44 15.82 7.30 -6.49
N ASN A 45 15.62 6.80 -5.27
CA ASN A 45 16.43 7.22 -4.12
C ASN A 45 17.41 6.14 -3.64
N ALA A 46 18.54 6.60 -3.10
CA ALA A 46 19.75 5.83 -2.84
C ALA A 46 20.17 5.78 -1.36
N ALA A 47 19.33 6.26 -0.44
CA ALA A 47 19.60 6.08 0.98
C ALA A 47 19.68 4.57 1.30
N PRO A 48 20.60 4.15 2.19
CA PRO A 48 20.77 2.75 2.55
C PRO A 48 19.43 2.06 2.83
N VAL A 49 19.17 0.98 2.08
CA VAL A 49 17.95 0.20 2.25
C VAL A 49 18.06 -0.58 3.56
N LYS A 50 17.16 -0.28 4.50
CA LYS A 50 17.05 -1.00 5.76
C LYS A 50 16.18 -2.25 5.62
N LYS A 51 15.08 -2.12 4.89
CA LYS A 51 14.09 -3.19 4.68
C LYS A 51 13.34 -2.95 3.38
N ALA A 52 12.97 -4.01 2.67
CA ALA A 52 12.09 -3.90 1.52
C ALA A 52 11.02 -4.99 1.51
N PHE A 53 9.80 -4.64 1.12
CA PHE A 53 8.65 -5.53 1.05
C PHE A 53 7.98 -5.42 -0.32
N LEU A 54 7.74 -6.57 -0.93
CA LEU A 54 6.94 -6.69 -2.15
C LEU A 54 5.52 -7.08 -1.75
N ILE A 55 4.54 -6.30 -2.22
CA ILE A 55 3.11 -6.55 -2.10
C ILE A 55 2.55 -6.77 -3.49
N TRP A 56 1.71 -7.78 -3.70
CA TRP A 56 0.98 -7.96 -4.95
C TRP A 56 -0.43 -8.48 -4.71
N SER A 57 -1.35 -8.07 -5.56
CA SER A 57 -2.77 -8.38 -5.43
C SER A 57 -3.39 -8.71 -6.78
N GLY A 58 -4.34 -9.63 -6.74
CA GLY A 58 -5.12 -10.08 -7.88
C GLY A 58 -6.43 -10.69 -7.43
N GLU A 59 -7.26 -11.12 -8.38
CA GLU A 59 -8.51 -11.82 -8.08
C GLU A 59 -8.61 -13.10 -8.90
N THR A 60 -9.09 -14.19 -8.28
CA THR A 60 -9.21 -15.51 -8.91
C THR A 60 -10.62 -16.06 -8.76
N LYS A 61 -11.05 -16.93 -9.68
CA LYS A 61 -12.37 -17.60 -9.61
C LYS A 61 -12.41 -18.63 -8.49
N GLN A 62 -11.29 -19.29 -8.29
CA GLN A 62 -11.11 -20.36 -7.31
C GLN A 62 -9.74 -20.26 -6.65
N GLU A 63 -9.54 -21.04 -5.58
CA GLU A 63 -8.26 -21.14 -4.91
C GLU A 63 -7.18 -21.66 -5.89
N ASN A 64 -6.09 -20.90 -6.05
CA ASN A 64 -4.97 -21.26 -6.90
C ASN A 64 -3.65 -20.94 -6.20
N LYS A 65 -2.69 -21.87 -6.21
CA LYS A 65 -1.37 -21.68 -5.60
C LYS A 65 -0.47 -20.72 -6.38
N ALA A 66 -0.75 -20.51 -7.67
CA ALA A 66 0.05 -19.60 -8.52
C ALA A 66 0.07 -18.15 -8.00
N ARG A 67 -0.91 -17.73 -7.19
CA ARG A 67 -0.93 -16.39 -6.58
C ARG A 67 0.05 -16.24 -5.40
N GLU A 68 0.57 -17.34 -4.86
CA GLU A 68 1.52 -17.34 -3.74
C GLU A 68 2.96 -17.07 -4.20
N GLU A 69 3.19 -16.95 -5.50
CA GLU A 69 4.51 -16.72 -6.09
C GLU A 69 4.43 -15.62 -7.14
N ILE A 70 5.50 -14.84 -7.24
CA ILE A 70 5.68 -13.83 -8.28
C ILE A 70 7.16 -13.74 -8.63
N ILE A 71 7.50 -13.31 -9.84
CA ILE A 71 8.89 -13.03 -10.21
C ILE A 71 9.17 -11.57 -9.93
N LEU A 72 10.12 -11.27 -9.03
CA LEU A 72 10.70 -9.93 -8.89
C LEU A 72 11.80 -9.74 -9.92
N ILE A 73 11.73 -8.64 -10.66
CA ILE A 73 12.81 -8.15 -11.51
C ILE A 73 13.55 -7.06 -10.74
N THR A 74 14.86 -7.20 -10.58
CA THR A 74 15.72 -6.20 -9.96
C THR A 74 16.56 -5.45 -10.99
N ASP A 75 17.32 -4.47 -10.50
CA ASP A 75 18.23 -3.70 -11.33
C ASP A 75 19.22 -4.63 -12.07
N GLY A 76 19.52 -4.30 -13.34
CA GLY A 76 20.27 -5.21 -14.22
C GLY A 76 19.47 -6.38 -14.81
N ASN A 77 18.13 -6.37 -14.68
CA ASN A 77 17.21 -7.39 -15.20
C ASN A 77 17.36 -8.79 -14.56
N GLN A 78 17.87 -8.90 -13.34
CA GLN A 78 17.91 -10.19 -12.66
C GLN A 78 16.49 -10.58 -12.22
N GLU A 79 16.17 -11.86 -12.33
CA GLU A 79 14.85 -12.41 -12.01
C GLU A 79 14.94 -13.32 -10.80
N HIS A 80 14.05 -13.10 -9.83
CA HIS A 80 13.99 -13.86 -8.60
C HIS A 80 12.57 -14.35 -8.37
N SER A 81 12.41 -15.66 -8.20
CA SER A 81 11.16 -16.22 -7.69
C SER A 81 10.99 -15.80 -6.22
N ILE A 82 9.88 -15.12 -5.95
CA ILE A 82 9.50 -14.64 -4.62
C ILE A 82 8.24 -15.39 -4.18
N LYS A 83 8.36 -16.14 -3.09
CA LYS A 83 7.23 -16.78 -2.44
C LYS A 83 6.64 -15.86 -1.37
N ALA A 84 5.31 -15.77 -1.32
CA ALA A 84 4.58 -15.05 -0.29
C ALA A 84 4.92 -15.58 1.11
N GLN A 85 5.24 -14.66 2.03
CA GLN A 85 5.37 -14.95 3.46
C GLN A 85 4.00 -14.86 4.15
N ARG A 86 3.12 -13.98 3.65
CA ARG A 86 1.74 -13.82 4.10
C ARG A 86 0.82 -13.69 2.90
N ILE A 87 -0.40 -14.21 3.03
CA ILE A 87 -1.46 -14.03 2.04
C ILE A 87 -2.80 -13.81 2.77
N TRP A 88 -3.49 -12.75 2.39
CA TRP A 88 -4.85 -12.43 2.86
C TRP A 88 -5.82 -12.61 1.71
N LYS A 89 -7.03 -13.07 2.02
CA LYS A 89 -8.05 -13.41 1.03
C LYS A 89 -9.40 -12.89 1.50
N GLN A 90 -10.20 -12.40 0.56
CA GLN A 90 -11.57 -11.99 0.83
C GLN A 90 -12.46 -12.32 -0.36
N ASN A 91 -13.68 -12.76 -0.07
CA ASN A 91 -14.67 -12.98 -1.11
C ASN A 91 -15.18 -11.63 -1.62
N SER A 92 -15.21 -11.51 -2.95
CA SER A 92 -15.78 -10.40 -3.72
C SER A 92 -16.61 -11.01 -4.85
N THR A 93 -16.35 -10.66 -6.11
CA THR A 93 -16.86 -11.36 -7.30
C THR A 93 -16.25 -12.75 -7.49
N GLY A 94 -15.06 -12.99 -6.93
CA GLY A 94 -14.52 -14.30 -6.58
C GLY A 94 -13.60 -14.17 -5.36
N ILE A 95 -12.34 -14.60 -5.48
CA ILE A 95 -11.38 -14.58 -4.37
C ILE A 95 -10.33 -13.50 -4.64
N LEU A 96 -10.53 -12.34 -4.02
CA LEU A 96 -9.53 -11.29 -3.96
C LEU A 96 -8.40 -11.75 -3.04
N TYR A 97 -7.15 -11.57 -3.48
CA TYR A 97 -5.99 -11.86 -2.65
C TYR A 97 -5.00 -10.71 -2.63
N THR A 98 -4.26 -10.63 -1.53
CA THR A 98 -3.06 -9.82 -1.38
C THR A 98 -1.99 -10.70 -0.77
N ALA A 99 -0.80 -10.70 -1.36
CA ALA A 99 0.36 -11.40 -0.87
C ALA A 99 1.49 -10.41 -0.54
N LEU A 100 2.30 -10.77 0.46
CA LEU A 100 3.43 -9.98 0.92
C LEU A 100 4.66 -10.86 1.11
N ALA A 101 5.82 -10.34 0.72
CA ALA A 101 7.12 -10.95 1.02
C ALA A 101 8.18 -9.89 1.30
N GLU A 102 9.05 -10.15 2.27
CA GLU A 102 10.29 -9.40 2.44
C GLU A 102 11.29 -9.72 1.33
N VAL A 103 11.79 -8.67 0.67
CA VAL A 103 12.72 -8.76 -0.47
C VAL A 103 13.99 -7.93 -0.26
N THR A 104 14.31 -7.54 0.97
CA THR A 104 15.47 -6.69 1.32
C THR A 104 16.77 -7.11 0.62
N ARG A 105 17.08 -8.41 0.58
CA ARG A 105 18.30 -8.95 -0.05
C ARG A 105 18.43 -8.67 -1.56
N TYR A 106 17.35 -8.27 -2.20
CA TYR A 106 17.26 -8.01 -3.65
C TYR A 106 17.17 -6.52 -3.99
N VAL A 107 17.01 -5.66 -2.98
CA VAL A 107 16.77 -4.22 -3.14
C VAL A 107 17.90 -3.49 -2.44
N THR A 108 18.96 -3.18 -3.17
CA THR A 108 20.19 -2.59 -2.62
C THR A 108 20.25 -1.07 -2.75
N GLY A 109 19.31 -0.45 -3.47
CA GLY A 109 19.26 1.01 -3.63
C GLY A 109 18.29 1.43 -4.73
N GLY A 110 18.54 2.62 -5.29
CA GLY A 110 17.81 3.09 -6.47
C GLY A 110 18.07 2.21 -7.68
N GLY A 111 17.07 2.06 -8.56
CA GLY A 111 17.16 1.14 -9.69
C GLY A 111 15.83 0.94 -10.40
N VAL A 112 15.82 0.10 -11.43
CA VAL A 112 14.57 -0.32 -12.09
C VAL A 112 14.11 -1.64 -11.50
N TYR A 113 12.94 -1.62 -10.85
CA TYR A 113 12.32 -2.79 -10.25
C TYR A 113 11.03 -3.13 -10.97
N GLY A 114 10.66 -4.40 -10.98
CA GLY A 114 9.45 -4.84 -11.65
C GLY A 114 8.98 -6.19 -11.17
N VAL A 115 7.85 -6.63 -11.72
CA VAL A 115 7.33 -7.97 -11.48
C VAL A 115 6.95 -8.67 -12.78
N LYS A 116 6.95 -10.01 -12.76
CA LYS A 116 6.33 -10.84 -13.79
C LYS A 116 5.41 -11.89 -13.19
N ASN A 117 4.53 -12.40 -14.04
CA ASN A 117 3.67 -13.55 -13.75
C ASN A 117 2.76 -13.35 -12.54
N LEU A 118 2.28 -12.12 -12.31
CA LEU A 118 1.19 -11.90 -11.37
C LEU A 118 -0.04 -12.68 -11.87
N PHE A 119 -0.57 -13.56 -11.04
CA PHE A 119 -1.71 -14.39 -11.38
C PHE A 119 -3.03 -13.69 -11.04
N SER A 120 -3.81 -13.28 -12.04
CA SER A 120 -5.17 -12.78 -11.84
C SER A 120 -6.05 -13.23 -12.99
N GLU A 121 -7.32 -13.44 -12.71
CA GLU A 121 -8.32 -13.91 -13.66
C GLU A 121 -9.35 -12.81 -13.94
N GLU A 122 -10.13 -13.02 -15.00
CA GLU A 122 -11.24 -12.16 -15.36
C GLU A 122 -12.43 -12.41 -14.44
N MET A 123 -12.76 -11.43 -13.61
CA MET A 123 -13.76 -11.51 -12.55
C MET A 123 -14.97 -10.60 -12.79
N ASN A 124 -14.96 -9.83 -13.89
CA ASN A 124 -16.10 -9.03 -14.33
C ASN A 124 -16.31 -9.06 -15.87
N PRO A 125 -16.61 -10.23 -16.47
CA PRO A 125 -16.68 -10.40 -17.93
C PRO A 125 -17.78 -9.56 -18.62
N GLY A 126 -18.73 -8.99 -17.87
CA GLY A 126 -19.76 -8.08 -18.39
C GLY A 126 -19.47 -6.58 -18.18
N GLY A 127 -18.38 -6.25 -17.48
CA GLY A 127 -17.91 -4.88 -17.32
C GLY A 127 -17.11 -4.40 -18.54
N ARG A 128 -16.87 -3.09 -18.63
CA ARG A 128 -15.90 -2.55 -19.63
C ARG A 128 -14.49 -3.12 -19.45
N ASP A 129 -14.19 -3.66 -18.27
CA ASP A 129 -12.92 -4.26 -17.91
C ASP A 129 -13.13 -5.68 -17.41
N PRO A 130 -12.57 -6.68 -18.11
CA PRO A 130 -12.80 -8.08 -17.75
C PRO A 130 -12.09 -8.47 -16.45
N TYR A 131 -11.05 -7.72 -16.04
CA TYR A 131 -10.28 -7.91 -14.81
C TYR A 131 -10.66 -6.88 -13.74
N THR A 132 -10.63 -7.30 -12.48
CA THR A 132 -10.98 -6.46 -11.32
C THR A 132 -9.76 -5.77 -10.70
N VAL A 133 -8.70 -6.52 -10.39
CA VAL A 133 -7.43 -5.97 -9.89
C VAL A 133 -6.24 -6.83 -10.31
N ALA A 134 -5.13 -6.19 -10.68
CA ALA A 134 -3.85 -6.84 -10.89
C ALA A 134 -2.75 -5.80 -10.66
N GLY A 135 -2.20 -5.75 -9.45
CA GLY A 135 -1.30 -4.66 -9.03
C GLY A 135 -0.20 -5.12 -8.09
N TRP A 136 0.86 -4.35 -8.04
CA TRP A 136 1.98 -4.60 -7.13
C TRP A 136 2.56 -3.30 -6.59
N ALA A 137 3.20 -3.40 -5.43
CA ALA A 137 3.95 -2.32 -4.82
C ALA A 137 5.22 -2.85 -4.15
N LEU A 138 6.29 -2.07 -4.21
CA LEU A 138 7.53 -2.24 -3.48
C LEU A 138 7.63 -1.13 -2.43
N VAL A 139 7.50 -1.51 -1.17
CA VAL A 139 7.71 -0.63 -0.01
C VAL A 139 9.17 -0.75 0.43
N VAL A 140 9.91 0.34 0.39
CA VAL A 140 11.33 0.40 0.76
C VAL A 140 11.50 1.31 1.95
N VAL A 141 11.96 0.76 3.07
CA VAL A 141 12.34 1.50 4.26
C VAL A 141 13.81 1.87 4.12
N THR A 142 14.09 3.17 4.14
CA THR A 142 15.44 3.72 4.01
C THR A 142 15.89 4.33 5.32
N GLU A 143 17.18 4.25 5.59
CA GLU A 143 17.81 4.85 6.76
C GLU A 143 18.86 5.85 6.30
N ASP A 144 18.76 7.11 6.73
CA ASP A 144 19.81 8.12 6.59
C ASP A 144 20.60 8.23 7.91
N PRO A 145 21.81 7.62 8.00
CA PRO A 145 22.61 7.65 9.22
C PRO A 145 23.06 9.06 9.63
N GLY A 146 23.08 10.01 8.68
CA GLY A 146 23.45 11.41 8.93
C GLY A 146 22.34 12.24 9.57
N SER A 147 21.10 11.73 9.57
CA SER A 147 19.96 12.45 10.13
C SER A 147 20.04 12.56 11.65
N ARG A 148 19.72 13.75 12.15
CA ARG A 148 19.55 14.01 13.59
C ARG A 148 18.16 13.63 14.09
N GLU A 149 17.20 13.44 13.19
CA GLU A 149 15.84 13.09 13.56
C GLU A 149 15.71 11.58 13.75
N LYS A 150 15.16 11.18 14.89
CA LYS A 150 14.78 9.80 15.16
C LYS A 150 13.34 9.61 14.69
N ASN A 151 13.14 8.68 13.78
CA ASN A 151 11.84 8.34 13.25
C ASN A 151 11.55 6.87 13.50
N SER A 152 10.27 6.54 13.54
CA SER A 152 9.82 5.17 13.40
C SER A 152 9.05 4.99 12.10
N VAL A 153 9.17 3.81 11.52
CA VAL A 153 8.38 3.40 10.35
C VAL A 153 7.60 2.15 10.73
N THR A 154 6.28 2.20 10.57
CA THR A 154 5.39 1.06 10.73
C THR A 154 4.73 0.76 9.40
N LEU A 155 4.79 -0.51 8.95
CA LEU A 155 4.05 -1.01 7.80
C LEU A 155 2.96 -1.95 8.32
N LEU A 156 1.72 -1.59 8.01
CA LEU A 156 0.55 -2.43 8.13
C LEU A 156 0.23 -3.02 6.76
N ALA A 157 -0.05 -4.32 6.69
CA ALA A 157 -0.43 -4.99 5.46
C ALA A 157 -1.59 -5.95 5.71
N GLY A 158 -2.37 -6.21 4.66
CA GLY A 158 -3.57 -7.01 4.80
C GLY A 158 -4.51 -6.94 3.62
N LEU A 159 -5.79 -7.15 3.89
CA LEU A 159 -6.85 -7.01 2.90
C LEU A 159 -8.18 -6.71 3.58
N GLN A 160 -8.83 -5.63 3.15
CA GLN A 160 -10.21 -5.34 3.52
C GLN A 160 -10.96 -4.71 2.35
N VAL A 161 -12.14 -5.23 2.05
CA VAL A 161 -13.05 -4.64 1.07
C VAL A 161 -13.88 -3.52 1.70
N LEU A 162 -13.67 -2.29 1.23
CA LEU A 162 -14.44 -1.10 1.60
C LEU A 162 -15.59 -0.87 0.61
N LYS A 163 -16.77 -0.53 1.14
CA LYS A 163 -17.99 -0.34 0.36
C LYS A 163 -18.28 1.15 0.12
N PRO A 164 -18.80 1.54 -1.06
CA PRO A 164 -19.34 2.88 -1.29
C PRO A 164 -20.38 3.27 -0.22
N GLY A 165 -20.37 4.54 0.19
CA GLY A 165 -21.32 5.10 1.17
C GLY A 165 -21.07 4.75 2.65
N GLU A 166 -19.96 4.09 2.97
CA GLU A 166 -19.50 3.79 4.33
C GLU A 166 -18.13 4.44 4.56
N THR A 167 -17.83 4.85 5.79
CA THR A 167 -16.52 5.40 6.17
C THR A 167 -15.76 4.42 7.06
N TYR A 168 -14.44 4.36 6.90
CA TYR A 168 -13.62 3.33 7.53
C TYR A 168 -12.42 3.90 8.28
N ASP A 169 -12.35 3.65 9.58
CA ASP A 169 -11.30 4.15 10.46
C ASP A 169 -10.25 3.09 10.77
N LEU A 170 -8.98 3.48 10.65
CA LEU A 170 -7.81 2.77 11.15
C LEU A 170 -7.19 3.61 12.27
N SER A 171 -7.29 3.12 13.51
CA SER A 171 -6.57 3.73 14.62
C SER A 171 -5.07 3.49 14.46
N LEU A 172 -4.28 4.56 14.31
CA LEU A 172 -2.84 4.50 14.17
C LEU A 172 -2.13 4.54 15.53
N THR A 173 -2.77 5.06 16.58
CA THR A 173 -2.19 5.16 17.93
C THR A 173 -1.62 3.84 18.46
N PRO A 174 -2.33 2.69 18.36
CA PRO A 174 -1.80 1.41 18.86
C PRO A 174 -0.61 0.89 18.06
N HIS A 175 -0.32 1.49 16.90
CA HIS A 175 0.72 1.08 15.96
C HIS A 175 1.90 2.06 15.91
N ALA A 176 1.78 3.19 16.60
CA ALA A 176 2.86 4.12 16.86
C ALA A 176 3.76 3.54 17.98
N PRO A 177 5.09 3.44 17.76
CA PRO A 177 5.99 3.07 18.84
C PRO A 177 5.92 4.05 20.01
N PRO A 178 6.18 3.59 21.25
CA PRO A 178 6.20 4.46 22.43
C PRO A 178 7.05 5.72 22.18
N GLY A 179 6.52 6.88 22.59
CA GLY A 179 7.18 8.16 22.38
C GLY A 179 7.15 8.68 20.93
N SER A 180 6.37 8.06 20.03
CA SER A 180 6.27 8.50 18.63
C SER A 180 4.85 8.96 18.21
N PRO A 181 4.27 9.99 18.84
CA PRO A 181 2.87 10.35 18.64
C PRO A 181 2.61 11.19 17.39
N GLU A 182 3.62 11.67 16.67
CA GLU A 182 3.43 12.60 15.55
C GLU A 182 3.67 11.89 14.19
N PRO A 183 2.63 11.59 13.39
CA PRO A 183 2.82 11.08 12.04
C PRO A 183 3.45 12.18 11.17
N ARG A 184 4.39 11.80 10.31
CA ARG A 184 5.14 12.66 9.40
C ARG A 184 4.81 12.39 7.95
N ALA A 185 4.61 11.13 7.61
CA ALA A 185 4.24 10.71 6.27
C ALA A 185 3.38 9.46 6.36
N ILE A 186 2.41 9.35 5.45
CA ILE A 186 1.52 8.20 5.32
C ILE A 186 1.54 7.78 3.85
N GLY A 187 1.75 6.50 3.59
CA GLY A 187 1.59 5.88 2.29
C GLY A 187 0.44 4.89 2.34
N ILE A 188 -0.46 4.93 1.37
CA ILE A 188 -1.60 4.02 1.26
C ILE A 188 -1.50 3.29 -0.08
N ILE A 189 -1.73 1.98 -0.05
CA ILE A 189 -1.63 1.10 -1.21
C ILE A 189 -2.93 0.32 -1.31
N GLY A 190 -3.50 0.23 -2.50
CA GLY A 190 -4.66 -0.63 -2.69
C GLY A 190 -5.19 -0.73 -4.11
N GLY A 191 -6.25 -1.52 -4.23
CA GLY A 191 -6.95 -1.77 -5.48
C GLY A 191 -8.25 -0.98 -5.63
N HIS A 192 -8.71 -0.90 -6.87
CA HIS A 192 -9.97 -0.31 -7.32
C HIS A 192 -10.12 1.22 -7.23
N GLY A 193 -9.04 1.96 -6.94
CA GLY A 193 -9.01 3.41 -7.17
C GLY A 193 -9.31 3.77 -8.64
N ARG A 194 -10.13 4.80 -8.84
CA ARG A 194 -10.51 5.34 -10.15
C ARG A 194 -10.63 6.86 -10.03
N ALA A 195 -9.94 7.57 -10.93
CA ALA A 195 -10.11 9.00 -11.11
C ALA A 195 -11.57 9.35 -11.40
N GLY A 196 -12.03 10.43 -10.77
CA GLY A 196 -13.35 11.03 -10.87
C GLY A 196 -14.41 10.49 -9.89
N ASN A 197 -14.03 9.66 -8.91
CA ASN A 197 -14.97 8.96 -8.02
C ASN A 197 -14.98 9.46 -6.56
N GLY A 198 -14.36 10.60 -6.29
CA GLY A 198 -14.55 11.40 -5.06
C GLY A 198 -13.94 10.87 -3.76
N SER A 199 -13.33 9.70 -3.73
CA SER A 199 -12.81 9.11 -2.48
C SER A 199 -11.66 9.91 -1.86
N ALA A 200 -11.64 9.98 -0.54
CA ALA A 200 -10.70 10.78 0.24
C ALA A 200 -10.11 9.99 1.41
N ASN A 201 -8.90 10.36 1.80
CA ASN A 201 -8.24 9.92 3.01
C ASN A 201 -8.14 11.09 3.99
N LEU A 202 -8.53 10.86 5.24
CA LEU A 202 -8.54 11.86 6.28
C LEU A 202 -7.69 11.41 7.47
N LEU A 203 -7.02 12.36 8.12
CA LEU A 203 -6.36 12.14 9.40
C LEU A 203 -7.07 12.99 10.45
N ASN A 204 -7.61 12.34 11.48
CA ASN A 204 -8.44 12.97 12.51
C ASN A 204 -9.53 13.87 11.89
N ASN A 205 -10.28 13.32 10.93
CA ASN A 205 -11.34 14.00 10.17
C ASN A 205 -10.91 15.19 9.30
N LYS A 206 -9.61 15.45 9.13
CA LYS A 206 -9.08 16.45 8.20
C LYS A 206 -8.54 15.78 6.96
N ALA A 207 -8.93 16.25 5.79
CA ALA A 207 -8.47 15.70 4.52
C ALA A 207 -6.92 15.76 4.42
N LEU A 208 -6.31 14.67 3.98
CA LEU A 208 -4.86 14.58 3.77
C LEU A 208 -4.44 15.29 2.49
N SER A 209 -5.34 15.46 1.54
CA SER A 209 -5.17 16.27 0.33
C SER A 209 -6.43 17.12 0.05
N GLY A 210 -6.32 18.02 -0.93
CA GLY A 210 -7.45 18.80 -1.45
C GLY A 210 -8.08 18.20 -2.71
N GLU A 211 -7.66 17.00 -3.13
CA GLU A 211 -8.05 16.35 -4.37
C GLU A 211 -8.62 14.95 -4.10
N GLU A 212 -8.97 14.22 -5.16
CA GLU A 212 -9.36 12.82 -5.03
C GLU A 212 -8.12 11.98 -4.79
N ASP A 213 -8.09 11.27 -3.66
CA ASP A 213 -6.89 10.53 -3.29
C ASP A 213 -6.80 9.19 -4.02
N TRP A 214 -7.92 8.49 -4.23
CA TRP A 214 -7.91 7.21 -4.94
C TRP A 214 -8.24 7.35 -6.43
N ASP A 215 -7.32 7.93 -7.19
CA ASP A 215 -7.47 8.26 -8.61
C ASP A 215 -6.88 7.20 -9.59
N GLY A 216 -6.23 6.16 -9.06
CA GLY A 216 -5.51 5.16 -9.86
C GLY A 216 -4.19 5.69 -10.43
N SER A 217 -3.47 6.51 -9.67
CA SER A 217 -2.18 7.12 -10.04
C SER A 217 -1.13 6.09 -10.45
N ALA A 218 -1.18 4.89 -9.85
CA ALA A 218 -0.32 3.77 -10.18
C ALA A 218 -0.89 2.90 -11.33
N GLY A 219 -1.94 3.34 -12.01
CA GLY A 219 -2.57 2.67 -13.13
C GLY A 219 -3.99 2.20 -12.82
N LYS A 220 -4.60 1.53 -13.80
CA LYS A 220 -6.01 1.16 -13.72
C LYS A 220 -6.30 0.24 -12.53
N PHE A 221 -7.21 0.68 -11.64
CA PHE A 221 -7.65 -0.04 -10.43
C PHE A 221 -6.52 -0.38 -9.46
N TRP A 222 -5.43 0.38 -9.45
CA TRP A 222 -4.36 0.25 -8.47
C TRP A 222 -3.82 1.62 -8.11
N ASP A 223 -3.66 1.86 -6.81
CA ASP A 223 -3.23 3.15 -6.30
C ASP A 223 -2.14 3.08 -5.27
N ILE A 224 -1.33 4.14 -5.25
CA ILE A 224 -0.23 4.33 -4.31
C ILE A 224 -0.16 5.80 -3.95
N ASP A 225 -0.84 6.15 -2.87
CA ASP A 225 -0.91 7.53 -2.39
C ASP A 225 0.14 7.78 -1.33
N LYS A 226 0.70 8.99 -1.34
CA LYS A 226 1.66 9.41 -0.33
C LYS A 226 1.37 10.82 0.13
N PHE A 227 1.27 10.96 1.43
CA PHE A 227 0.94 12.22 2.09
C PHE A 227 2.08 12.62 3.01
N VAL A 228 2.48 13.88 2.97
CA VAL A 228 3.28 14.50 4.02
C VAL A 228 2.32 15.12 5.02
N VAL A 229 2.43 14.73 6.28
CA VAL A 229 1.51 15.18 7.33
C VAL A 229 2.02 16.48 7.93
N ASN A 230 1.29 17.56 7.69
CA ASN A 230 1.54 18.86 8.31
C ASN A 230 1.04 18.89 9.75
N ARG A 231 1.71 19.68 10.61
CA ARG A 231 1.38 19.77 12.04
C ARG A 231 -0.05 20.23 12.31
N ASP A 232 -0.61 21.09 11.47
CA ASP A 232 -1.97 21.63 11.63
C ASP A 232 -3.06 20.56 11.43
N ASN A 233 -2.71 19.42 10.80
CA ASN A 233 -3.60 18.28 10.64
C ASN A 233 -3.70 17.41 11.91
N ASN A 234 -2.83 17.62 12.92
CA ASN A 234 -2.72 16.83 14.15
C ASN A 234 -3.21 17.56 15.42
N ASN A 235 -4.12 18.53 15.30
CA ASN A 235 -4.44 19.42 16.42
C ASN A 235 -5.15 18.74 17.61
N ASP A 236 -5.70 17.54 17.45
CA ASP A 236 -6.33 16.79 18.55
C ASP A 236 -5.37 15.70 19.08
N ARG A 237 -4.33 16.15 19.79
CA ARG A 237 -3.32 15.27 20.40
C ARG A 237 -3.88 14.35 21.49
N ASP A 238 -5.05 14.70 22.05
CA ASP A 238 -5.65 13.97 23.16
C ASP A 238 -6.63 12.86 22.71
N GLU A 239 -7.09 12.86 21.46
CA GLU A 239 -8.08 11.88 20.95
C GLU A 239 -7.46 10.68 20.21
N GLY A 240 -6.13 10.64 20.10
CA GLY A 240 -5.41 9.63 19.33
C GLY A 240 -5.39 9.93 17.82
N LEU A 241 -4.62 9.15 17.07
CA LEU A 241 -4.49 9.25 15.62
C LEU A 241 -5.40 8.24 14.93
N THR A 242 -6.26 8.73 14.05
CA THR A 242 -7.17 7.91 13.25
C THR A 242 -7.06 8.31 11.80
N LEU A 243 -6.67 7.34 10.97
CA LEU A 243 -6.73 7.45 9.52
C LEU A 243 -8.10 6.95 9.05
N THR A 244 -8.88 7.81 8.41
CA THR A 244 -10.16 7.46 7.82
C THR A 244 -10.03 7.35 6.31
N ILE A 245 -10.55 6.28 5.73
CA ILE A 245 -10.71 6.13 4.27
C ILE A 245 -12.20 6.27 3.98
N ASP A 246 -12.55 7.27 3.17
CA ASP A 246 -13.88 7.47 2.63
C ASP A 246 -13.93 7.02 1.15
N PRO A 247 -14.43 5.81 0.86
CA PRO A 247 -14.61 5.32 -0.50
C PRO A 247 -15.62 6.10 -1.35
N LEU A 248 -16.48 6.94 -0.76
CA LEU A 248 -17.62 7.64 -1.38
C LEU A 248 -18.42 6.80 -2.39
N LEU A 249 -18.00 6.78 -3.66
CA LEU A 249 -18.74 6.20 -4.79
C LEU A 249 -18.14 4.90 -5.33
N GLN A 250 -17.05 4.39 -4.75
CA GLN A 250 -16.35 3.22 -5.28
C GLN A 250 -15.95 2.18 -4.23
N TRP A 251 -15.80 0.94 -4.69
CA TRP A 251 -15.21 -0.10 -3.86
C TRP A 251 -13.70 0.14 -3.80
N LEU A 252 -13.10 0.05 -2.62
CA LEU A 252 -11.67 0.22 -2.42
C LEU A 252 -11.11 -0.94 -1.62
N TYR A 253 -9.91 -1.39 -1.95
CA TYR A 253 -9.24 -2.50 -1.27
C TYR A 253 -7.87 -2.04 -0.75
N PRO A 254 -7.77 -1.38 0.41
CA PRO A 254 -6.48 -1.12 1.03
C PRO A 254 -5.78 -2.44 1.35
N VAL A 255 -4.53 -2.52 0.95
CA VAL A 255 -3.67 -3.69 1.14
C VAL A 255 -2.41 -3.38 1.95
N GLY A 256 -2.05 -2.10 2.03
CA GLY A 256 -0.89 -1.64 2.77
C GLY A 256 -1.06 -0.20 3.23
N VAL A 257 -0.68 0.07 4.47
CA VAL A 257 -0.54 1.42 5.01
C VAL A 257 0.83 1.51 5.67
N VAL A 258 1.67 2.43 5.22
CA VAL A 258 2.99 2.69 5.80
C VAL A 258 3.01 4.07 6.40
N VAL A 259 3.46 4.18 7.65
CA VAL A 259 3.47 5.44 8.39
C VAL A 259 4.87 5.68 8.94
N THR A 260 5.40 6.88 8.71
CA THR A 260 6.54 7.39 9.46
C THR A 260 6.03 8.22 10.62
N PHE A 261 6.43 7.90 11.85
CA PHE A 261 6.20 8.74 13.01
C PHE A 261 7.50 9.40 13.45
N LYS A 262 7.41 10.64 13.93
CA LYS A 262 8.49 11.28 14.65
C LYS A 262 8.63 10.61 16.01
N SER A 263 9.82 10.16 16.37
CA SER A 263 10.12 9.64 17.69
C SER A 263 10.73 10.76 18.53
N HIS A 264 10.17 10.98 19.71
CA HIS A 264 10.81 11.78 20.75
C HIS A 264 11.73 10.87 21.57
N GLU A 265 12.95 11.33 21.78
CA GLU A 265 13.76 10.88 22.92
C GLU A 265 13.31 11.61 24.18
#